data_AF-M6HLP4-F1
#
_entry.id   AF-M6HLP4-F1
#
_cell.length_a   1.000
_cell.length_b   1.000
_cell.length_c   1.000
_cell.angle_alpha   90.00
_cell.angle_beta   90.00
_cell.angle_gamma   90.00
#
_symmetry.space_group_name_H-M   'P 1'
#
loop_
_entity.id
_entity.type
_entity.pdbx_description
1 polymer ?
#
loop_
_entity_poly.entity_id
_entity_poly.type
_entity_poly.pdbx_seq_one_letter_code
_entity_poly.pdbx_strand_id
1 'polypeptide(L)' 'MNIKLQPKEVKNVTDIALKIIYFLFGDPKKNSLEHRLFNTVSFVNGILNIFGAFSSFYLENFLAIFFSTLSPELY' A
#
# COMPACT_ATOMS: atom_id res chain seq x y z
N MET A 1 24.93 18.50 10.88
CA MET A 1 24.98 18.84 9.44
C MET A 1 23.56 19.12 8.99
N ASN A 2 23.22 20.38 8.69
CA ASN A 2 21.85 20.78 8.33
C ASN A 2 21.78 20.90 6.80
N ILE A 3 21.25 19.88 6.14
CA ILE A 3 21.21 19.79 4.68
C ILE A 3 20.00 20.60 4.22
N LYS A 4 20.22 21.88 3.89
CA LYS A 4 19.19 22.68 3.21
C LYS A 4 19.12 22.26 1.75
N LEU A 5 18.09 21.48 1.41
CA LEU A 5 17.77 21.10 0.04
C LEU A 5 17.53 22.36 -0.81
N GLN A 6 18.09 22.39 -2.01
CA GLN A 6 17.93 23.52 -2.90
C GLN A 6 16.47 23.59 -3.40
N PRO A 7 15.91 24.79 -3.64
CA PRO A 7 14.50 24.96 -4.03
C PRO A 7 14.10 24.17 -5.30
N LYS A 8 15.06 23.90 -6.18
CA LYS A 8 14.87 23.07 -7.39
C LYS A 8 14.74 21.57 -7.08
N GLU A 9 15.47 21.06 -6.09
CA GLU A 9 15.33 19.66 -5.64
C GLU A 9 14.00 19.46 -4.91
N VAL A 10 13.61 20.40 -4.05
CA VAL A 10 12.32 20.34 -3.33
C VAL A 10 11.16 20.27 -4.31
N LYS A 11 11.17 21.11 -5.36
CA LYS A 11 10.14 21.10 -6.41
C LYS A 11 10.04 19.75 -7.13
N ASN A 12 11.17 19.14 -7.46
CA ASN A 12 11.22 17.88 -8.19
C ASN A 12 10.69 16.71 -7.34
N VAL A 13 11.05 16.68 -6.05
CA VAL A 13 10.53 15.69 -5.09
C VAL A 13 9.02 15.82 -4.92
N THR A 14 8.49 17.05 -4.80
CA THR A 14 7.05 17.26 -4.73
C THR A 14 6.33 16.85 -6.01
N ASP A 15 6.90 17.11 -7.18
CA ASP A 15 6.32 16.73 -8.47
C ASP A 15 6.22 15.19 -8.61
N ILE A 16 7.24 14.47 -8.16
CA ILE A 16 7.25 12.99 -8.12
C ILE A 16 6.21 12.45 -7.13
N ALA A 17 6.17 12.99 -5.92
CA ALA A 17 5.20 12.58 -4.90
C ALA A 17 3.76 12.80 -5.38
N LEU A 18 3.48 13.94 -6.01
CA LEU A 18 2.17 14.26 -6.57
C LEU A 18 1.77 13.25 -7.66
N LYS A 19 2.72 12.87 -8.53
CA LYS A 19 2.51 11.90 -9.59
C LYS A 19 2.16 10.51 -9.05
N ILE A 20 2.81 10.09 -7.96
CA ILE A 20 2.52 8.84 -7.26
C ILE A 20 1.12 8.88 -6.64
N ILE A 21 0.76 9.99 -5.97
CA ILE A 21 -0.56 10.17 -5.37
C ILE A 21 -1.66 10.11 -6.44
N TYR A 22 -1.49 10.79 -7.57
CA TYR A 22 -2.45 10.74 -8.67
C TYR A 22 -2.54 9.36 -9.33
N PHE A 23 -1.44 8.62 -9.37
CA PHE A 23 -1.45 7.24 -9.84
C PHE A 23 -2.24 6.32 -8.90
N LEU A 24 -2.05 6.45 -7.58
CA LEU A 24 -2.70 5.59 -6.58
C LEU A 24 -4.17 5.93 -6.35
N PHE A 25 -4.49 7.22 -6.24
CA PHE A 25 -5.82 7.67 -5.81
C PHE A 25 -6.65 8.28 -6.93
N GLY A 26 -6.06 8.53 -8.10
CA GLY A 26 -6.71 9.19 -9.24
C GLY A 26 -6.47 10.70 -9.27
N ASP A 27 -6.40 11.27 -10.48
CA ASP A 27 -6.23 12.70 -10.72
C ASP A 27 -7.56 13.43 -10.42
N PRO A 28 -7.58 14.41 -9.50
CA PRO A 28 -8.78 15.15 -9.14
C PRO A 28 -9.45 15.89 -10.31
N LYS A 29 -8.73 16.17 -11.40
CA LYS A 29 -9.27 16.85 -12.59
C LYS A 29 -9.86 15.91 -13.63
N LYS A 30 -9.51 14.61 -13.57
CA LYS A 30 -9.89 13.61 -14.59
C LYS A 30 -10.78 12.51 -14.05
N ASN A 31 -10.69 12.21 -12.76
CA ASN A 31 -11.43 11.14 -12.10
C ASN A 31 -12.55 11.72 -11.25
N SER A 32 -13.73 11.10 -11.31
CA SER A 32 -14.84 11.46 -10.44
C SER A 32 -14.50 11.21 -8.97
N LEU A 33 -15.23 11.88 -8.08
CA LEU A 33 -15.05 11.71 -6.64
C LEU A 33 -15.27 10.25 -6.20
N GLU A 34 -16.26 9.57 -6.79
CA GLU A 34 -16.58 8.16 -6.50
C GLU A 34 -15.43 7.24 -6.88
N HIS A 35 -14.83 7.42 -8.06
CA HIS A 35 -13.67 6.61 -8.47
C HIS A 35 -12.47 6.81 -7.55
N ARG A 36 -12.21 8.05 -7.13
CA ARG A 36 -11.12 8.35 -6.20
C ARG A 36 -11.36 7.77 -4.82
N LEU A 37 -12.59 7.81 -4.34
CA LEU A 37 -12.99 7.23 -3.07
C LEU A 37 -12.84 5.70 -3.11
N PHE A 38 -13.33 5.07 -4.18
CA PHE A 38 -13.20 3.62 -4.38
C PHE A 38 -11.74 3.18 -4.41
N ASN A 39 -10.88 3.89 -5.16
CA ASN A 39 -9.44 3.59 -5.21
C ASN A 39 -8.78 3.74 -3.83
N THR A 40 -9.14 4.78 -3.08
CA THR A 40 -8.60 5.01 -1.73
C THR A 40 -8.99 3.90 -0.77
N VAL A 41 -10.28 3.53 -0.74
CA VAL A 41 -10.79 2.45 0.13
C VAL A 41 -10.15 1.11 -0.26
N SER A 42 -10.05 0.82 -1.56
CA SER A 42 -9.41 -0.41 -2.07
C SER A 42 -7.92 -0.45 -1.71
N PHE A 43 -7.22 0.67 -1.82
CA PHE A 43 -5.80 0.77 -1.46
C PHE A 43 -5.57 0.53 0.04
N VAL A 44 -6.35 1.18 0.90
CA VAL A 44 -6.28 0.98 2.35
C VAL A 44 -6.62 -0.47 2.72
N ASN A 45 -7.66 -1.06 2.11
CA ASN A 45 -8.01 -2.46 2.32
C ASN A 45 -6.90 -3.42 1.85
N GLY A 46 -6.29 -3.14 0.70
CA GLY A 46 -5.16 -3.93 0.19
C GLY A 46 -3.97 -3.89 1.15
N ILE A 47 -3.60 -2.70 1.62
CA ILE A 47 -2.55 -2.52 2.64
C ILE A 47 -2.91 -3.30 3.91
N LEU A 48 -4.10 -3.10 4.45
CA LEU A 48 -4.53 -3.76 5.68
C LEU A 48 -4.52 -5.29 5.55
N ASN A 49 -4.92 -5.84 4.40
CA ASN A 49 -4.84 -7.27 4.15
C ASN A 49 -3.40 -7.78 4.09
N ILE A 50 -2.49 -7.04 3.45
CA ILE A 50 -1.07 -7.40 3.41
C ILE A 50 -0.47 -7.38 4.83
N PHE A 51 -0.65 -6.28 5.57
CA PHE A 51 -0.17 -6.16 6.95
C PHE A 51 -0.83 -7.21 7.89
N GLY A 52 -2.12 -7.45 7.72
CA GLY A 52 -2.86 -8.50 8.42
C GLY A 52 -2.31 -9.89 8.12
N ALA A 53 -1.96 -10.19 6.87
CA ALA A 53 -1.33 -11.45 6.52
C ALA A 53 0.04 -11.64 7.22
N PHE A 54 0.80 -10.55 7.42
CA PHE A 54 2.03 -10.61 8.22
C PHE A 54 1.77 -10.82 9.71
N SER A 55 0.60 -10.44 10.24
CA SER A 55 0.28 -10.71 11.65
C SER A 55 0.17 -12.21 11.95
N SER A 56 -0.15 -13.03 10.94
CA SER A 56 -0.21 -14.48 11.06
C SER A 56 1.12 -15.09 11.50
N PHE A 57 2.27 -14.45 11.22
CA PHE A 57 3.59 -14.93 11.68
C PHE A 57 3.73 -14.99 13.21
N TYR A 58 2.90 -14.26 13.96
CA TYR A 58 2.91 -14.25 15.42
C TYR A 58 2.04 -15.35 16.05
N LEU A 59 1.27 -16.10 15.25
CA LEU A 59 0.50 -17.23 15.77
C LEU A 59 1.43 -18.40 16.10
N GLU A 60 1.26 -19.01 17.27
CA GLU A 60 2.01 -20.20 17.69
C GLU A 60 1.93 -21.33 16.65
N ASN A 61 0.81 -21.43 15.95
CA ASN A 61 0.54 -22.45 14.92
C ASN A 61 0.72 -21.94 13.49
N PHE A 62 1.44 -20.83 13.28
CA PHE A 62 1.59 -20.21 11.96
C PHE A 62 2.05 -21.22 10.89
N LEU A 63 3.09 -22.01 11.19
CA LEU A 63 3.61 -23.00 10.25
C LEU A 63 2.58 -24.07 9.92
N ALA A 64 1.82 -24.55 10.91
CA ALA A 64 0.76 -25.53 10.67
C ALA A 64 -0.34 -24.96 9.77
N ILE A 65 -0.82 -23.74 10.06
CA ILE A 65 -1.85 -23.06 9.26
C ILE A 65 -1.35 -22.81 7.82
N PHE A 66 -0.11 -22.34 7.67
CA PHE A 66 0.51 -22.08 6.37
C PHE A 66 0.68 -23.36 5.54
N PHE A 67 1.15 -24.46 6.14
CA PHE A 67 1.28 -25.73 5.43
C PHE A 67 -0.07 -26.36 5.09
N SER A 68 -1.09 -26.24 5.96
CA SER A 68 -2.46 -26.67 5.65
C SER A 68 -3.08 -25.90 4.49
N THR A 69 -2.67 -24.65 4.25
CA THR A 69 -3.10 -23.87 3.08
C THR A 69 -2.31 -24.20 1.81
N LEU A 70 -1.05 -24.64 1.94
CA LEU A 70 -0.17 -24.94 0.80
C LEU A 70 -0.30 -26.38 0.29
N SER A 71 -0.59 -27.33 1.17
CA SER A 71 -0.80 -28.74 0.85
C SER A 71 -1.94 -29.31 1.70
N PRO A 72 -3.19 -29.16 1.23
CA PRO A 72 -4.36 -29.68 1.96
C PRO A 72 -4.41 -31.21 2.04
N GLU A 73 -3.52 -31.93 1.34
CA GLU A 73 -3.50 -33.41 1.28
C GLU A 73 -2.56 -34.08 2.28
N LEU A 74 -1.86 -33.33 3.15
CA LEU A 74 -0.90 -33.88 4.11
C LEU A 74 -1.48 -34.12 5.53
N TYR A 75 -2.79 -34.06 5.70
CA TYR A 75 -3.51 -34.44 6.93
C TYR A 75 -4.78 -35.24 6.61
#